data_AF-A0A6V8PXZ7-F1
#
_entry.id   AF-A0A6V8PXZ7-F1
#
_cell.length_a   1.000
_cell.length_b   1.000
_cell.length_c   1.000
_cell.angle_alpha   90.00
_cell.angle_beta   90.00
_cell.angle_gamma   90.00
#
_symmetry.space_group_name_H-M   'P 1'
#
loop_
_entity.id
_entity.type
_entity.pdbx_description
1 polymer ?
#
loop_
_entity_poly.entity_id
_entity_poly.type
_entity_poly.pdbx_seq_one_letter_code
_entity_poly.pdbx_strand_id
1 'polypeptide(L)' 'MKGQRYIWIERRLYPSLRMEVLAAILSILLALLAIGVLFGVVGVDPLFVYRRIFMGAFGSLFGLSETIVKAIPLM' A
#
# COMPACT_ATOMS: atom_id res chain seq x y z
N MET A 1 -22.79 -42.57 6.60
CA MET A 1 -22.49 -41.77 7.80
C MET A 1 -21.22 -40.95 7.56
N LYS A 2 -21.32 -39.71 7.08
CA LYS A 2 -20.17 -38.80 6.94
C LYS A 2 -20.55 -37.47 7.61
N GLY A 3 -19.92 -37.20 8.75
CA GLY A 3 -20.18 -36.00 9.56
C GLY A 3 -19.65 -34.75 8.87
N GLN A 4 -20.54 -33.77 8.67
CA GLN A 4 -20.17 -32.42 8.26
C GLN A 4 -19.47 -31.70 9.43
N ARG A 5 -18.25 -31.24 9.18
CA ARG A 5 -17.46 -30.45 10.11
C ARG A 5 -17.75 -28.97 9.83
N TYR A 6 -18.60 -28.35 10.63
CA TYR A 6 -18.88 -26.92 10.52
C TYR A 6 -17.72 -26.13 11.14
N ILE A 7 -17.03 -25.33 10.34
CA ILE A 7 -15.97 -24.42 10.81
C ILE A 7 -16.62 -23.07 11.04
N TRP A 8 -16.70 -22.65 12.30
CA TRP A 8 -17.21 -21.34 12.68
C TRP A 8 -16.08 -20.30 12.58
N ILE A 9 -16.22 -19.35 11.66
CA ILE A 9 -15.30 -18.22 11.50
C ILE A 9 -15.87 -17.04 12.29
N GLU A 10 -15.26 -16.71 13.43
CA GLU A 10 -15.65 -15.56 14.25
C GLU A 10 -14.86 -14.30 13.84
N ARG A 11 -15.53 -13.15 13.80
CA ARG A 11 -14.86 -11.88 13.46
C ARG A 11 -14.08 -11.39 14.67
N ARG A 12 -12.78 -11.17 14.51
CA ARG A 12 -11.98 -10.53 15.58
C ARG A 12 -12.34 -9.05 15.66
N LEU A 13 -13.12 -8.66 16.67
CA LEU A 13 -13.58 -7.28 16.89
C LEU A 13 -12.46 -6.32 17.33
N TYR A 14 -11.43 -6.83 18.00
CA TYR A 14 -10.29 -6.05 18.49
C TYR A 14 -8.99 -6.66 17.97
N PRO A 15 -8.46 -6.14 16.86
CA PRO A 15 -7.10 -6.45 16.45
C PRO A 15 -6.13 -5.89 17.49
N SER A 16 -4.96 -6.53 17.62
CA SER A 16 -3.88 -5.94 18.41
C SER A 16 -3.21 -4.84 17.61
N LEU A 17 -2.75 -3.75 18.25
CA LEU A 17 -2.02 -2.66 17.60
C LEU A 17 -0.84 -3.17 16.76
N ARG A 18 -0.13 -4.19 17.25
CA ARG A 18 0.99 -4.82 16.53
C ARG A 18 0.53 -5.43 15.21
N MET A 19 -0.61 -6.12 15.20
CA MET A 19 -1.16 -6.71 13.99
C MET A 19 -1.59 -5.64 12.99
N GLU A 20 -2.21 -4.55 13.44
CA GLU A 20 -2.64 -3.45 12.55
C GLU A 20 -1.44 -2.76 11.90
N VAL A 21 -0.44 -2.39 12.69
CA VAL A 21 0.77 -1.74 12.18
C VAL A 21 1.53 -2.67 11.24
N LEU A 22 1.68 -3.95 11.59
CA LEU A 22 2.32 -4.94 10.72
C LEU A 22 1.55 -5.12 9.42
N ALA A 23 0.22 -5.20 9.48
CA ALA A 23 -0.62 -5.32 8.29
C ALA A 23 -0.46 -4.11 7.36
N ALA A 24 -0.43 -2.88 7.91
CA ALA A 24 -0.23 -1.66 7.14
C ALA A 24 1.14 -1.61 6.48
N ILE A 25 2.22 -1.89 7.24
CA ILE A 25 3.59 -1.91 6.72
C ILE A 25 3.73 -2.98 5.62
N LEU A 26 3.25 -4.20 5.85
CA LEU A 26 3.31 -5.27 4.86
C LEU A 26 2.50 -4.93 3.60
N SER A 27 1.33 -4.30 3.75
CA SER A 27 0.52 -3.85 2.62
C SER A 27 1.27 -2.83 1.75
N ILE A 28 1.92 -1.85 2.37
CA ILE A 28 2.73 -0.85 1.65
C ILE A 28 3.90 -1.52 0.94
N LEU A 29 4.63 -2.41 1.61
CA LEU A 29 5.76 -3.12 1.03
C LEU A 29 5.34 -4.01 -0.16
N LEU A 30 4.23 -4.73 -0.02
CA LEU A 30 3.69 -5.56 -1.10
C LEU A 30 3.20 -4.73 -2.29
N ALA A 31 2.58 -3.57 -2.04
CA ALA A 31 2.17 -2.65 -3.09
C ALA A 31 3.38 -2.09 -3.86
N LEU A 32 4.44 -1.68 -3.14
CA LEU A 32 5.70 -1.27 -3.76
C LEU A 32 6.31 -2.43 -4.56
N LEU A 33 6.41 -3.63 -4.00
CA LEU A 33 6.96 -4.77 -4.74
C LEU A 33 6.15 -5.08 -6.00
N ALA A 34 4.83 -5.10 -5.91
CA ALA A 34 3.94 -5.38 -7.05
C ALA A 34 4.13 -4.36 -8.17
N ILE A 35 4.12 -3.06 -7.85
CA ILE A 35 4.35 -1.99 -8.83
C ILE A 35 5.77 -2.06 -9.39
N GLY A 36 6.75 -2.45 -8.58
CA GLY A 36 8.15 -2.51 -8.97
C GLY A 36 8.40 -3.63 -9.97
N VAL A 37 7.74 -4.76 -9.77
CA VAL A 37 7.71 -5.85 -10.75
C VAL A 37 7.10 -5.35 -12.07
N LEU A 38 6.01 -4.58 -12.04
CA LEU A 38 5.42 -4.02 -13.26
C LEU A 38 6.40 -3.09 -13.99
N PHE A 39 7.09 -2.20 -13.29
CA PHE A 39 8.12 -1.35 -13.92
C PHE A 39 9.26 -2.19 -14.51
N GLY A 40 9.69 -3.23 -13.82
CA GLY A 40 10.71 -4.17 -14.31
C GLY A 40 10.28 -4.90 -15.58
N VAL A 41 9.02 -5.35 -15.66
CA VAL A 41 8.45 -5.99 -16.88
C VAL A 41 8.45 -5.03 -18.07
N VAL A 42 8.23 -3.74 -17.83
CA VAL A 42 8.27 -2.68 -18.85
C VAL A 42 9.72 -2.27 -19.20
N GLY A 43 10.72 -2.82 -18.51
CA GLY A 43 12.13 -2.55 -18.76
C GLY A 43 12.64 -1.23 -18.14
N VAL A 44 11.93 -0.70 -17.15
CA VAL A 44 12.32 0.53 -16.45
C VAL A 44 12.84 0.19 -15.06
N ASP A 45 13.96 0.78 -14.65
CA ASP A 45 14.51 0.60 -13.30
C ASP A 45 13.49 1.07 -12.22
N PRO A 46 12.97 0.16 -11.38
CA PRO A 46 11.92 0.50 -10.41
C PRO A 46 12.38 1.54 -9.39
N LEU A 47 13.64 1.46 -8.96
CA LEU A 47 14.19 2.37 -7.96
C LEU A 47 14.27 3.80 -8.48
N PHE A 48 14.71 3.97 -9.73
CA PHE A 48 14.69 5.25 -10.43
C PHE A 48 13.28 5.82 -10.52
N VAL A 49 12.29 5.01 -10.90
CA VAL A 49 10.89 5.47 -11.01
C VAL A 49 10.34 5.89 -9.65
N TYR A 50 10.55 5.10 -8.60
CA TYR A 50 10.12 5.48 -7.24
C TYR A 50 10.74 6.79 -6.80
N ARG A 51 12.04 6.96 -7.03
CA ARG A 51 12.72 8.21 -6.71
C ARG A 51 12.13 9.39 -7.49
N ARG A 52 11.81 9.21 -8.77
CA ARG A 52 11.20 10.25 -9.62
C ARG A 52 9.80 10.61 -9.14
N ILE A 53 8.96 9.62 -8.81
CA ILE A 53 7.61 9.86 -8.24
C ILE A 53 7.72 10.59 -6.91
N PHE A 54 8.60 10.14 -6.01
CA PHE A 54 8.80 10.76 -4.70
C PHE A 54 9.27 12.21 -4.83
N MET A 55 10.26 12.46 -5.69
CA MET A 55 10.74 13.83 -5.94
C MET A 55 9.70 14.70 -6.67
N GLY A 56 8.87 14.11 -7.52
CA GLY A 56 7.75 14.83 -8.16
C GLY A 56 6.72 15.30 -7.14
N ALA A 57 6.38 14.45 -6.17
CA ALA A 57 5.41 14.76 -5.12
C ALA A 57 5.97 15.67 -4.01
N PHE A 58 7.22 15.44 -3.58
CA PHE A 58 7.76 16.09 -2.37
C PHE A 58 9.00 16.98 -2.62
N GLY A 59 9.55 17.00 -3.83
CA GLY A 59 10.80 17.70 -4.15
C GLY A 59 10.65 19.21 -4.40
N SER A 60 9.43 19.75 -4.37
CA SER A 60 9.18 21.18 -4.51
C SER A 60 7.99 21.62 -3.65
N LEU A 61 7.94 22.91 -3.29
CA LEU A 61 6.79 23.49 -2.58
C LEU A 61 5.49 23.33 -3.36
N PHE A 62 5.55 23.48 -4.69
CA PHE A 62 4.40 23.28 -5.57
C PHE A 62 3.91 21.82 -5.54
N GLY A 63 4.81 20.85 -5.70
CA GLY A 63 4.48 19.42 -5.64
C GLY A 63 3.90 19.02 -4.29
N LEU A 64 4.46 19.55 -3.19
CA LEU A 64 3.94 19.30 -1.85
C LEU A 64 2.53 19.87 -1.69
N SER A 65 2.30 21.09 -2.17
CA SER A 65 0.97 21.73 -2.16
C SER A 65 -0.04 20.90 -2.95
N GLU A 66 0.30 20.45 -4.17
CA GLU A 66 -0.56 19.56 -4.95
C GLU A 66 -0.86 18.25 -4.22
N THR A 67 0.14 17.65 -3.57
CA THR A 67 -0.03 16.39 -2.83
C THR A 67 -1.01 16.57 -1.67
N ILE A 68 -0.92 17.69 -0.95
CA ILE A 68 -1.87 18.03 0.13
C ILE A 68 -3.27 18.24 -0.45
N VAL A 69 -3.41 19.03 -1.51
CA VAL A 69 -4.72 19.30 -2.14
C VAL A 69 -5.38 17.99 -2.60
N LYS A 70 -4.62 17.08 -3.21
CA LYS A 70 -5.10 15.75 -3.64
C LYS A 70 -5.45 14.81 -2.48
N ALA A 71 -4.88 15.04 -1.29
CA ALA A 71 -5.20 14.26 -0.10
C ALA A 71 -6.53 14.70 0.56
N ILE A 72 -7.01 15.91 0.29
CA ILE A 72 -8.31 16.37 0.78
C ILE A 72 -9.41 15.73 -0.09
N PRO A 73 -10.36 14.97 0.50
CA PRO A 73 -11.46 14.33 -0.24
C PRO A 73 -12.56 15.36 -0.54
N LEU A 74 -12.25 16.35 -1.38
CA LEU A 74 -13.23 17.35 -1.84
C LEU A 74 -14.12 16.83 -2.98
N MET A 75 -13.85 15.61 -3.47
CA MET A 75 -14.68 14.83 -4.38
C MET A 75 -15.12 13.54 -3.69
#